data_AF-A0A450SRU6-F1
#
_entry.id   AF-A0A450SRU6-F1
#
_cell.length_a   1.000
_cell.length_b   1.000
_cell.length_c   1.000
_cell.angle_alpha   90.00
_cell.angle_beta   90.00
_cell.angle_gamma   90.00
#
_symmetry.space_group_name_H-M   'P 1'
#
loop_
_entity.id
_entity.type
_entity.pdbx_description
1 polymer ?
#
loop_
_entity_poly.entity_id
_entity_poly.type
_entity_poly.pdbx_seq_one_letter_code
_entity_poly.pdbx_strand_id
1 'polypeptide(L)'
;MSAIQPLLHGNNLPFPPSGSWPEFHYPKYSHDQVEGFNSLVKYLVRLRREETIDDGDFHELVKMASAAFVEAEISNRVENVLGSKALNKTLNDQLLKLWK
;
A
#
# COMPACT_ATOMS: atom_id res chain seq x y z
N MET A 1 -21.38 43.95 12.53
CA MET A 1 -20.50 43.55 13.65
C MET A 1 -20.81 42.09 14.01
N SER A 2 -19.74 41.31 14.18
CA SER A 2 -19.55 39.97 14.77
C SER A 2 -20.68 38.93 14.83
N ALA A 3 -20.33 37.75 14.30
CA ALA A 3 -20.82 36.41 14.63
C ALA A 3 -20.67 36.10 16.13
N ILE A 4 -21.46 35.15 16.67
CA ILE A 4 -21.06 33.88 17.36
C ILE A 4 -22.32 33.00 17.50
N GLN A 5 -22.31 31.77 16.96
CA GLN A 5 -23.24 30.70 17.37
C GLN A 5 -22.61 29.86 18.50
N PRO A 6 -23.34 29.54 19.58
CA PRO A 6 -22.79 28.80 20.72
C PRO A 6 -23.06 27.29 20.67
N LEU A 7 -22.01 26.57 21.05
CA LEU A 7 -21.92 25.46 22.00
C LEU A 7 -22.82 24.20 21.91
N LEU A 8 -22.12 23.08 21.66
CA LEU A 8 -21.97 21.88 22.52
C LEU A 8 -23.17 21.00 22.86
N HIS A 9 -23.19 19.79 22.27
CA HIS A 9 -23.21 18.46 22.94
C HIS A 9 -23.29 17.41 21.82
N GLY A 10 -22.52 16.34 21.68
CA GLY A 10 -21.39 15.70 22.36
C GLY A 10 -21.08 14.45 21.53
N ASN A 11 -19.85 13.96 21.56
CA ASN A 11 -19.51 12.53 21.56
C ASN A 11 -17.99 12.38 21.50
N ASN A 12 -17.47 11.91 22.62
CA ASN A 12 -16.08 11.61 22.89
C ASN A 12 -15.63 10.44 21.99
N LEU A 13 -14.71 10.69 21.08
CA LEU A 13 -13.91 9.65 20.42
C LEU A 13 -12.44 9.94 20.70
N PRO A 14 -11.64 8.94 21.10
CA PRO A 14 -10.25 9.12 21.52
C PRO A 14 -9.35 9.13 20.29
N PHE A 15 -9.55 10.08 19.38
CA PHE A 15 -8.62 10.27 18.27
C PHE A 15 -7.60 11.33 18.68
N PRO A 16 -6.32 10.99 18.85
CA PRO A 16 -5.30 12.01 19.06
C PRO A 16 -5.18 12.88 17.80
N PRO A 17 -4.79 14.16 17.96
CA PRO A 17 -4.63 15.09 16.84
C PRO A 17 -3.61 14.53 15.83
N SER A 18 -3.89 14.76 14.55
CA SER A 18 -3.28 14.18 13.33
C SER A 18 -1.76 14.38 13.13
N GLY A 19 -0.93 14.31 14.18
CA GLY A 19 0.52 14.51 14.12
C GLY A 19 1.37 13.32 14.56
N SER A 20 0.78 12.17 14.92
CA SER A 20 1.51 11.03 15.49
C SER A 20 1.09 9.67 14.93
N TRP A 21 0.66 9.63 13.66
CA TRP A 21 0.71 8.36 12.95
C TRP A 21 2.18 8.00 12.74
N PRO A 22 2.62 6.76 13.05
CA PRO A 22 3.88 6.31 12.50
C PRO A 22 3.79 6.52 11.01
N GLU A 23 4.72 7.28 10.47
CA GLU A 23 4.88 7.48 9.04
C GLU A 23 4.99 6.08 8.45
N PHE A 24 3.88 5.56 7.92
CA PHE A 24 3.89 4.31 7.21
C PHE A 24 4.73 4.61 6.00
N HIS A 25 6.03 4.30 6.10
CA HIS A 25 6.93 4.22 4.97
C HIS A 25 6.33 3.13 4.09
N TYR A 26 5.38 3.52 3.23
CA TYR A 26 5.05 2.76 2.06
C TYR A 26 6.39 2.53 1.38
N PRO A 27 6.84 1.27 1.26
CA PRO A 27 8.12 1.01 0.66
C PRO A 27 8.09 1.65 -0.73
N LYS A 28 9.08 2.51 -1.03
CA LYS A 28 9.24 3.18 -2.33
C LYS A 28 9.08 2.23 -3.53
N TYR A 29 9.30 0.93 -3.31
CA TYR A 29 9.04 -0.15 -4.25
C TYR A 29 7.60 -0.21 -4.79
N SER A 30 6.58 0.27 -4.08
CA SER A 30 5.19 0.18 -4.55
C SER A 30 4.89 1.11 -5.72
N HIS A 31 5.58 2.26 -5.82
CA HIS A 31 5.37 3.20 -6.91
C HIS A 31 6.02 2.69 -8.21
N ASP A 32 7.27 2.23 -8.10
CA ASP A 32 8.04 1.69 -9.22
C ASP A 32 7.39 0.42 -9.80
N GLN A 33 6.78 -0.42 -8.95
CA GLN A 33 6.04 -1.61 -9.40
C GLN A 33 4.78 -1.24 -10.21
N VAL A 34 4.02 -0.24 -9.76
CA VAL A 34 2.82 0.23 -10.46
C VAL A 34 3.18 0.87 -11.79
N GLU A 35 4.23 1.70 -11.82
CA GLU A 35 4.72 2.33 -13.05
C GLU A 35 5.27 1.30 -14.05
N GLY A 36 6.03 0.31 -13.56
CA GLY A 36 6.56 -0.78 -14.37
C GLY A 36 5.45 -1.62 -15.00
N PHE A 37 4.44 -2.01 -14.22
CA PHE A 37 3.28 -2.75 -14.72
C PHE A 37 2.51 -1.94 -15.78
N ASN A 38 2.23 -0.66 -15.51
CA ASN A 38 1.54 0.21 -16.46
C ASN A 38 2.30 0.38 -17.77
N SER A 39 3.63 0.52 -17.70
CA SER A 39 4.48 0.64 -18.88
C SER A 39 4.48 -0.64 -19.70
N LEU A 40 4.53 -1.80 -19.05
CA LEU A 40 4.43 -3.10 -19.70
C LEU A 40 3.08 -3.27 -20.42
N VAL A 41 1.96 -2.99 -19.74
CA VAL A 41 0.62 -3.12 -20.36
C VAL A 41 0.48 -2.20 -21.57
N LYS A 42 0.97 -0.95 -21.49
CA LYS A 42 1.00 -0.03 -22.63
C LYS A 42 1.81 -0.58 -23.80
N TYR A 43 2.96 -1.20 -23.51
CA TYR A 43 3.79 -1.83 -24.54
C TYR A 43 3.09 -3.03 -25.20
N LEU A 44 2.45 -3.90 -24.42
CA LEU A 44 1.66 -5.01 -24.95
C LEU A 44 0.50 -4.54 -25.84
N VAL A 45 -0.21 -3.47 -25.44
CA VAL A 45 -1.28 -2.86 -26.24
C VAL A 45 -0.73 -2.35 -27.57
N ARG A 46 0.46 -1.76 -27.55
CA ARG A 46 1.14 -1.29 -28.76
C ARG A 46 1.47 -2.46 -29.69
N LEU A 47 2.08 -3.52 -29.19
CA LEU A 47 2.43 -4.71 -29.99
C LEU A 47 1.21 -5.35 -30.65
N ARG A 48 0.09 -5.42 -29.94
CA ARG A 48 -1.18 -5.91 -30.50
C ARG A 48 -1.69 -5.01 -31.62
N ARG A 49 -1.65 -3.69 -31.44
CA ARG A 49 -2.08 -2.72 -32.47
C ARG A 49 -1.20 -2.76 -33.71
N GLU A 50 0.07 -3.05 -33.54
CA GLU A 50 1.05 -3.23 -34.62
C GLU A 50 0.99 -4.65 -35.22
N GLU A 51 -0.01 -5.46 -34.84
CA GLU A 51 -0.21 -6.86 -35.28
C GLU A 51 1.03 -7.74 -35.10
N THR A 52 1.94 -7.35 -34.19
CA THR A 52 3.17 -8.09 -33.89
C THR A 52 2.91 -9.31 -33.01
N ILE A 53 1.86 -9.23 -32.20
CA ILE A 53 1.31 -10.34 -31.41
C ILE A 53 -0.18 -10.44 -31.69
N ASP A 54 -0.72 -11.66 -31.67
CA ASP A 54 -2.15 -11.87 -31.84
C ASP A 54 -2.94 -11.63 -30.54
N ASP A 55 -4.27 -11.69 -30.65
CA ASP A 55 -5.18 -11.47 -29.53
C ASP A 55 -5.02 -12.51 -28.41
N GLY A 56 -4.66 -13.74 -28.75
CA GLY A 56 -4.43 -14.83 -27.80
C GLY A 56 -3.15 -14.62 -27.00
N ASP A 57 -2.04 -14.34 -27.69
CA ASP A 57 -0.75 -14.02 -27.09
C ASP A 57 -0.85 -12.77 -26.22
N PHE A 58 -1.52 -11.71 -26.71
CA PHE A 58 -1.78 -10.50 -25.93
C PHE A 58 -2.55 -10.81 -24.63
N HIS A 59 -3.61 -11.61 -24.71
CA HIS A 59 -4.42 -11.96 -23.54
C HIS A 59 -3.60 -12.73 -22.49
N GLU A 60 -2.82 -13.73 -22.92
CA GLU A 60 -2.02 -14.53 -21.99
C GLU A 60 -0.89 -13.71 -21.36
N LEU A 61 -0.23 -12.83 -22.13
CA LEU A 61 0.79 -11.92 -21.61
C LEU A 61 0.23 -10.95 -20.57
N VAL A 62 -0.93 -10.34 -20.82
CA VAL A 62 -1.58 -9.44 -19.85
C VAL A 62 -1.97 -10.20 -18.58
N LYS A 63 -2.49 -11.42 -18.72
CA LYS A 63 -2.84 -12.29 -17.59
C LYS A 63 -1.62 -12.64 -16.74
N MET A 64 -0.51 -13.04 -17.37
CA MET A 64 0.75 -13.33 -16.68
C MET A 64 1.31 -12.09 -15.97
N ALA A 65 1.33 -10.94 -16.64
CA ALA A 65 1.79 -9.68 -16.04
C ALA A 65 0.93 -9.30 -14.82
N SER A 66 -0.38 -9.48 -14.91
CA SER A 66 -1.31 -9.19 -13.81
C SER A 66 -1.11 -10.13 -12.63
N ALA A 67 -0.90 -11.43 -12.89
CA ALA A 67 -0.62 -12.41 -11.84
C ALA A 67 0.68 -12.07 -11.09
N ALA A 68 1.76 -11.78 -11.82
CA ALA A 68 3.05 -11.41 -11.24
C ALA A 68 2.97 -10.11 -10.41
N PHE A 69 2.23 -9.11 -10.90
CA PHE A 69 2.01 -7.87 -10.17
C PHE A 69 1.26 -8.10 -8.84
N VAL A 70 0.19 -8.89 -8.87
CA VAL A 70 -0.60 -9.22 -7.67
C VAL A 70 0.24 -10.04 -6.68
N GLU A 71 1.03 -10.99 -7.17
CA GLU A 71 1.93 -11.80 -6.32
C GLU A 71 2.96 -10.92 -5.59
N ALA A 72 3.57 -9.96 -6.29
CA ALA A 72 4.52 -9.03 -5.69
C ALA A 72 3.84 -8.13 -4.63
N GLU A 73 2.66 -7.60 -4.92
CA GLU A 73 1.90 -6.75 -4.00
C GLU A 73 1.48 -7.52 -2.73
N ILE A 74 1.01 -8.77 -2.88
CA ILE A 74 0.67 -9.62 -1.74
C ILE A 74 1.92 -9.92 -0.90
N SER A 75 3.03 -10.28 -1.54
CA SER A 75 4.29 -10.58 -0.85
C SER A 75 4.78 -9.39 -0.03
N ASN A 76 4.78 -8.20 -0.62
CA ASN A 76 5.15 -6.96 0.05
C ASN A 76 4.23 -6.64 1.25
N ARG A 77 2.91 -6.88 1.12
CA ARG A 77 1.97 -6.71 2.24
C ARG A 77 2.24 -7.71 3.36
N VAL A 78 2.52 -8.96 3.03
CA VAL A 78 2.85 -10.01 4.01
C VAL A 78 4.13 -9.64 4.77
N GLU A 79 5.18 -9.22 4.07
CA GLU A 79 6.44 -8.77 4.68
C GLU A 79 6.22 -7.61 5.64
N ASN A 80 5.42 -6.62 5.26
CA ASN A 80 5.10 -5.47 6.12
C ASN A 80 4.33 -5.88 7.39
N VAL A 81 3.36 -6.79 7.28
CA VAL A 81 2.60 -7.29 8.44
C VAL A 81 3.51 -8.12 9.36
N LEU A 82 4.39 -8.95 8.81
CA LEU A 82 5.31 -9.76 9.60
C LEU A 82 6.38 -8.89 10.29
N GLY A 83 6.96 -7.93 9.57
CA GLY A 83 7.94 -6.98 10.11
C GLY A 83 7.37 -6.12 11.23
N SER A 84 6.18 -5.55 11.04
CA SER A 84 5.50 -4.76 12.07
C SER A 84 5.15 -5.58 13.31
N LYS A 85 4.70 -6.83 13.13
CA LYS A 85 4.43 -7.75 14.26
C LYS A 85 5.69 -8.10 15.03
N ALA A 86 6.80 -8.36 14.35
CA ALA A 86 8.09 -8.66 14.97
C ALA A 86 8.63 -7.47 15.78
N LEU A 87 8.51 -6.25 15.23
CA LEU A 87 8.89 -5.01 15.91
C LEU A 87 8.04 -4.79 17.17
N ASN A 88 6.71 -4.91 17.06
CA ASN A 88 5.79 -4.75 18.18
C ASN A 88 6.07 -5.74 19.32
N LYS A 89 6.36 -7.00 18.98
CA LYS A 89 6.75 -8.01 19.98
C LYS A 89 8.04 -7.62 20.69
N THR A 90 9.06 -7.23 19.94
CA THR A 90 10.37 -6.84 20.49
C THR A 90 10.24 -5.62 21.42
N LEU A 91 9.45 -4.62 21.04
CA LEU A 91 9.19 -3.45 21.86
C LEU A 91 8.48 -3.82 23.17
N ASN A 92 7.43 -4.66 23.10
CA ASN A 92 6.73 -5.14 24.29
C ASN A 92 7.66 -5.92 25.23
N ASP A 93 8.51 -6.79 24.70
CA ASP A 93 9.47 -7.56 25.50
C ASP A 93 10.50 -6.65 26.19
N GLN A 94 10.91 -5.55 25.55
CA GLN A 94 11.80 -4.54 26.16
C GLN A 94 11.09 -3.74 27.26
N LEU A 95 9.85 -3.29 27.02
CA LEU A 95 9.06 -2.59 28.03
C LEU A 95 8.82 -3.45 29.27
N LEU A 96 8.52 -4.74 29.09
CA LEU A 96 8.34 -5.68 30.20
C LEU A 96 9.61 -5.86 31.04
N LYS A 97 10.80 -5.77 30.43
CA LYS A 97 12.08 -5.85 31.14
C LYS A 97 12.38 -4.59 31.95
N LEU A 98 11.94 -3.41 31.48
CA LEU A 98 12.15 -2.14 32.18
C LEU A 98 11.23 -1.97 33.40
N TRP A 99 10.13 -2.72 33.45
CA TRP A 99 9.18 -2.73 34.56
C TRP A 99 9.50 -3.75 35.66
N LYS A 100 10.58 -4.52 35.51
CA LYS A 100 11.12 -5.42 36.53
C LYS A 100 12.39 -4.83 37.12
#